data_AF-A0A6P4ZKA0-F1
#
_entry.id   AF-A0A6P4ZKA0-F1
#
_cell.length_a   1.000
_cell.length_b   1.000
_cell.length_c   1.000
_cell.angle_alpha   90.00
_cell.angle_beta   90.00
_cell.angle_gamma   90.00
#
_symmetry.space_group_name_H-M   'P 1'
#
loop_
_entity.id
_entity.type
_entity.pdbx_description
1 polymer ?
#
loop_
_entity_poly.entity_id
_entity_poly.type
_entity_poly.pdbx_seq_one_letter_code
_entity_poly.pdbx_strand_id
1 'polypeptide(L)'
;MFKMLESDLQDLDMLLATTLASGFLEDPEIDRAQVLHDFRLHGLAPYVEAVDAAREVEDKAACLQEQLEERENELAWVAYMSVESDESDDSDDEDGDDPTKESFQQLQEEIKSLQESKMKLEKKAAKIRKDAKISVQDGPLSKQLDGVLKSFHVKRQAYHGQAFVGNHVHTMLQDTAIESLTSIPANVAADLVDDYEGFPLSIVTRSKALFFCICRY
;
A
#
# COMPACT_ATOMS: atom_id res chain seq x y z
N MET A 1 -19.72 7.01 -17.33
CA MET A 1 -19.80 8.07 -16.29
C MET A 1 -19.77 7.45 -14.90
N PHE A 2 -20.76 6.64 -14.52
CA PHE A 2 -20.81 5.98 -13.20
C PHE A 2 -19.57 5.15 -12.86
N LYS A 3 -19.08 4.32 -13.79
CA LYS A 3 -17.84 3.53 -13.59
C LYS A 3 -16.59 4.38 -13.33
N MET A 4 -16.51 5.58 -13.90
CA MET A 4 -15.36 6.47 -13.66
C MET A 4 -15.46 7.07 -12.26
N LEU A 5 -16.65 7.55 -11.86
CA LEU A 5 -16.90 8.01 -10.50
C LEU A 5 -16.61 6.92 -9.46
N GLU A 6 -17.07 5.68 -9.70
CA GLU A 6 -16.83 4.55 -8.81
C GLU A 6 -15.33 4.21 -8.69
N SER A 7 -14.58 4.29 -9.80
CA SER A 7 -13.13 4.15 -9.78
C SER A 7 -12.45 5.28 -8.99
N ASP A 8 -12.87 6.52 -9.19
CA ASP A 8 -12.29 7.69 -8.53
C ASP A 8 -12.57 7.66 -7.01
N LEU A 9 -13.77 7.19 -6.60
CA LEU A 9 -14.11 6.97 -5.19
C LEU A 9 -13.31 5.83 -4.58
N GLN A 10 -13.10 4.75 -5.32
CA GLN A 10 -12.24 3.65 -4.87
C GLN A 10 -10.79 4.11 -4.69
N ASP A 11 -10.28 4.94 -5.61
CA ASP A 11 -8.93 5.53 -5.48
C ASP A 11 -8.83 6.45 -4.26
N LEU A 12 -9.88 7.21 -3.96
CA LEU A 12 -9.96 7.98 -2.71
C LEU A 12 -10.01 7.10 -1.47
N ASP A 13 -10.79 6.02 -1.47
CA ASP A 13 -10.85 5.04 -0.37
C ASP A 13 -9.47 4.40 -0.14
N MET A 14 -8.72 4.09 -1.21
CA MET A 14 -7.34 3.58 -1.10
C MET A 14 -6.36 4.61 -0.53
N LEU A 15 -6.46 5.87 -0.93
CA LEU A 15 -5.64 6.94 -0.34
C LEU A 15 -5.96 7.15 1.13
N LEU A 16 -7.24 7.09 1.48
CA LEU A 16 -7.69 7.19 2.87
C LEU A 16 -7.15 6.04 3.71
N ALA A 17 -7.22 4.81 3.20
CA ALA A 17 -6.67 3.65 3.89
C ALA A 17 -5.13 3.69 4.01
N THR A 18 -4.44 4.18 2.97
CA THR A 18 -2.99 4.35 2.99
C THR A 18 -2.57 5.37 4.04
N THR A 19 -3.24 6.52 4.09
CA THR A 19 -2.94 7.59 5.06
C THR A 19 -3.28 7.19 6.49
N LEU A 20 -4.35 6.42 6.70
CA LEU A 20 -4.64 5.80 7.99
C LEU A 20 -3.53 4.85 8.41
N ALA A 21 -3.12 3.94 7.54
CA ALA A 21 -2.08 2.96 7.84
C ALA A 21 -0.71 3.61 8.09
N SER A 22 -0.34 4.63 7.31
CA SER A 22 1.03 5.16 7.30
C SER A 22 1.28 6.39 8.16
N GLY A 23 0.27 6.95 8.80
CA GLY A 23 0.43 8.20 9.55
C GLY A 23 -0.44 8.26 10.78
N PHE A 24 -1.73 7.94 10.65
CA PHE A 24 -2.66 8.11 11.76
C PHE A 24 -2.59 6.96 12.77
N LEU A 25 -2.43 5.72 12.32
CA LEU A 25 -2.37 4.54 13.20
C LEU A 25 -0.98 4.26 13.78
N GLU A 26 0.04 5.02 13.39
CA GLU A 26 1.39 4.93 13.95
C GLU A 26 1.55 5.78 15.22
N ASP A 27 0.61 6.70 15.49
CA ASP A 27 0.65 7.56 16.66
C ASP A 27 0.30 6.77 17.94
N PRO A 28 1.17 6.74 18.96
CA PRO A 28 0.92 6.03 20.22
C PRO A 28 -0.26 6.58 21.03
N GLU A 29 -0.71 7.81 20.74
CA GLU A 29 -1.87 8.42 21.42
C GLU A 29 -3.22 7.94 20.85
N ILE A 30 -3.22 7.31 19.68
CA ILE A 30 -4.43 6.92 18.96
C ILE A 30 -4.74 5.43 19.21
N ASP A 31 -5.91 5.14 19.77
CA ASP A 31 -6.37 3.76 19.92
C ASP A 31 -6.77 3.19 18.55
N ARG A 32 -5.85 2.42 17.97
CA ARG A 32 -6.04 1.71 16.71
C ARG A 32 -7.30 0.85 16.70
N ALA A 33 -7.64 0.19 17.80
CA ALA A 33 -8.83 -0.64 17.85
C ALA A 33 -10.09 0.23 17.76
N GLN A 34 -10.12 1.38 18.43
CA GLN A 34 -11.23 2.32 18.37
C GLN A 34 -11.46 2.85 16.95
N VAL A 35 -10.39 3.23 16.23
CA VAL A 35 -10.49 3.74 14.86
C VAL A 35 -10.96 2.66 13.88
N LEU A 36 -10.42 1.44 13.99
CA LEU A 36 -10.80 0.33 13.08
C LEU A 36 -12.18 -0.27 13.40
N HIS A 37 -12.70 -0.09 14.63
CA HIS A 37 -14.05 -0.49 15.00
C HIS A 37 -15.12 0.56 14.67
N ASP A 38 -14.74 1.75 14.19
CA ASP A 38 -15.70 2.74 13.70
C ASP A 38 -16.51 2.14 12.54
N PHE A 39 -17.84 2.31 12.60
CA PHE A 39 -18.77 1.84 11.58
C PHE A 39 -18.47 2.38 10.17
N ARG A 40 -17.70 3.46 10.05
CA ARG A 40 -17.28 4.05 8.78
C ARG A 40 -15.97 3.44 8.28
N LEU A 41 -15.02 3.19 9.17
CA LEU A 41 -13.65 2.80 8.81
C LEU A 41 -13.40 1.29 8.86
N HIS A 42 -14.28 0.50 9.48
CA HIS A 42 -14.11 -0.97 9.57
C HIS A 42 -13.94 -1.65 8.21
N GLY A 43 -14.51 -1.09 7.14
CA GLY A 43 -14.35 -1.61 5.77
C GLY A 43 -12.92 -1.54 5.24
N LEU A 44 -12.08 -0.69 5.85
CA LEU A 44 -10.67 -0.50 5.51
C LEU A 44 -9.73 -1.38 6.33
N ALA A 45 -10.22 -1.99 7.42
CA ALA A 45 -9.41 -2.83 8.30
C ALA A 45 -8.64 -3.93 7.55
N PRO A 46 -9.23 -4.69 6.59
CA PRO A 46 -8.50 -5.71 5.84
C PRO A 46 -7.34 -5.14 5.00
N TYR A 47 -7.48 -3.90 4.51
CA TYR A 47 -6.41 -3.24 3.76
C TYR A 47 -5.28 -2.79 4.69
N VAL A 48 -5.63 -2.17 5.83
CA VAL A 48 -4.65 -1.74 6.84
C VAL A 48 -3.86 -2.95 7.35
N GLU A 49 -4.52 -4.05 7.68
CA GLU A 49 -3.88 -5.31 8.09
C GLU A 49 -2.93 -5.85 7.01
N ALA A 50 -3.32 -5.79 5.74
CA ALA A 50 -2.46 -6.22 4.65
C ALA A 50 -1.24 -5.31 4.45
N VAL A 51 -1.40 -3.99 4.63
CA VAL A 51 -0.28 -3.02 4.59
C VAL A 51 0.69 -3.28 5.74
N ASP A 52 0.20 -3.53 6.95
CA ASP A 52 1.04 -3.86 8.10
C ASP A 52 1.77 -5.19 7.91
N ALA A 53 1.08 -6.22 7.41
CA ALA A 53 1.71 -7.48 7.08
C ALA A 53 2.79 -7.33 6.01
N ALA A 54 2.61 -6.41 5.05
CA ALA A 54 3.65 -6.10 4.06
C ALA A 54 4.84 -5.38 4.71
N ARG A 55 4.60 -4.44 5.62
CA ARG A 55 5.64 -3.72 6.39
C ARG A 55 6.47 -4.66 7.25
N GLU A 56 5.85 -5.59 7.98
CA GLU A 56 6.59 -6.59 8.76
C GLU A 56 7.53 -7.44 7.88
N VAL A 57 7.15 -7.70 6.63
CA VAL A 57 7.98 -8.43 5.67
C VAL A 57 9.10 -7.54 5.13
N GLU A 58 8.84 -6.25 4.94
CA GLU A 58 9.84 -5.24 4.54
C GLU A 58 10.87 -5.01 5.64
N ASP A 59 10.46 -4.93 6.90
CA ASP A 59 11.37 -4.81 8.05
C ASP A 59 12.30 -6.03 8.15
N LYS A 60 11.77 -7.23 7.92
CA LYS A 60 12.58 -8.46 7.82
C LYS A 60 13.55 -8.41 6.63
N ALA A 61 13.14 -7.84 5.51
CA ALA A 61 14.02 -7.66 4.35
C ALA A 61 15.11 -6.60 4.63
N ALA A 62 14.80 -5.55 5.40
CA ALA A 62 15.77 -4.55 5.84
C ALA A 62 16.80 -5.14 6.80
N CYS A 63 16.38 -5.95 7.77
CA CYS A 63 17.30 -6.67 8.66
C CYS A 63 18.24 -7.62 7.89
N LEU A 64 17.72 -8.32 6.86
CA LEU A 64 18.57 -9.12 5.98
C LEU A 64 19.53 -8.26 5.14
N GLN A 65 19.14 -7.05 4.75
CA GLN A 65 20.02 -6.13 4.03
C GLN A 65 21.20 -5.70 4.91
N GLU A 66 20.97 -5.37 6.17
CA GLU A 66 22.04 -5.04 7.12
C GLU A 66 23.02 -6.21 7.31
N GLN A 67 22.50 -7.44 7.45
CA GLN A 67 23.34 -8.65 7.53
C GLN A 67 24.16 -8.88 6.26
N LEU A 68 23.57 -8.60 5.10
CA LEU A 68 24.23 -8.73 3.80
C LEU A 68 25.39 -7.73 3.69
N GLU A 69 25.18 -6.47 4.09
CA GLU A 69 26.22 -5.44 4.13
C GLU A 69 27.36 -5.81 5.09
N GLU A 70 27.04 -6.39 6.25
CA GLU A 70 28.05 -6.90 7.19
C GLU A 70 28.90 -8.02 6.55
N ARG A 71 28.27 -8.99 5.89
CA ARG A 71 28.99 -10.09 5.22
C ARG A 71 29.76 -9.67 3.97
N GLU A 72 29.27 -8.68 3.23
CA GLU A 72 30.02 -8.08 2.12
C GLU A 72 31.27 -7.35 2.62
N ASN A 73 31.20 -6.67 3.76
CA ASN A 73 32.35 -6.05 4.40
C ASN A 73 33.36 -7.10 4.90
N GLU A 74 32.90 -8.21 5.49
CA GLU A 74 33.77 -9.33 5.87
C GLU A 74 34.46 -9.95 4.65
N LEU A 75 33.72 -10.18 3.56
CA LEU A 75 34.29 -10.70 2.32
C LEU A 75 35.35 -9.75 1.73
N ALA A 76 35.07 -8.44 1.75
CA ALA A 76 36.02 -7.43 1.30
C ALA A 76 37.30 -7.42 2.16
N TRP A 77 37.17 -7.60 3.47
CA TRP A 77 38.31 -7.72 4.38
C TRP A 77 39.16 -8.97 4.08
N VAL A 78 38.53 -10.13 3.91
CA VAL A 78 39.22 -11.37 3.54
C VAL A 78 39.93 -11.24 2.19
N ALA A 79 39.28 -10.62 1.20
CA ALA A 79 39.88 -10.35 -0.10
C ALA A 79 41.11 -9.44 0.01
N TYR A 80 41.03 -8.37 0.82
CA TYR A 80 42.16 -7.48 1.06
C TYR A 80 43.34 -8.22 1.70
N MET A 81 43.10 -9.02 2.74
CA MET A 81 44.13 -9.80 3.42
C MET A 81 44.80 -10.82 2.49
N SER A 82 44.04 -11.43 1.57
CA SER A 82 44.59 -12.38 0.59
C SER A 82 45.54 -11.73 -0.43
N VAL A 83 45.31 -10.45 -0.77
CA VAL A 83 46.17 -9.70 -1.71
C VAL A 83 47.47 -9.25 -1.04
N GLU A 84 47.45 -8.88 0.24
CA GLU A 84 48.67 -8.50 0.98
C GLU A 84 49.63 -9.69 1.19
N SER A 85 49.12 -10.93 1.26
CA SER A 85 49.94 -12.13 1.42
C SER A 85 50.65 -12.61 0.15
N ASP A 86 50.15 -12.26 -1.04
CA ASP A 86 50.70 -12.68 -2.34
C ASP A 86 51.89 -11.82 -2.82
N GLU A 87 52.12 -10.63 -2.23
CA GLU A 87 53.23 -9.75 -2.63
C GLU A 87 54.59 -10.13 -2.00
N SER A 88 54.67 -11.19 -1.19
CA SER A 88 55.88 -11.50 -0.40
C SER A 88 56.58 -12.86 -0.61
N ASP A 89 56.14 -13.75 -1.50
CA ASP A 89 56.78 -15.08 -1.60
C ASP A 89 57.08 -15.56 -3.04
N ASP A 90 58.38 -15.61 -3.36
CA ASP A 90 59.01 -16.14 -4.57
C ASP A 90 59.33 -17.66 -4.37
N SER A 91 58.49 -18.41 -3.66
CA SER A 91 58.73 -19.82 -3.33
C SER A 91 57.70 -20.76 -3.97
N ASP A 92 58.17 -21.49 -4.98
CA ASP A 92 57.50 -22.59 -5.70
C ASP A 92 57.25 -23.82 -4.78
N ASP A 93 56.29 -23.74 -3.85
CA ASP A 93 55.77 -24.93 -3.15
C ASP A 93 54.26 -25.09 -3.39
N GLU A 94 53.92 -25.95 -4.36
CA GLU A 94 52.58 -26.45 -4.64
C GLU A 94 52.06 -27.33 -3.48
N ASP A 95 50.75 -27.29 -3.27
CA ASP A 95 49.94 -28.17 -2.38
C ASP A 95 49.78 -27.77 -0.90
N GLY A 96 49.68 -26.47 -0.62
CA GLY A 96 49.08 -25.94 0.61
C GLY A 96 47.58 -25.67 0.45
N ASP A 97 46.73 -26.45 1.11
CA ASP A 97 45.29 -26.23 1.24
C ASP A 97 45.08 -24.87 1.93
N ASP A 98 44.81 -23.83 1.15
CA ASP A 98 44.82 -22.44 1.61
C ASP A 98 43.50 -22.13 2.33
N PRO A 99 43.49 -22.03 3.68
CA PRO A 99 42.27 -21.87 4.48
C PRO A 99 41.55 -20.55 4.16
N THR A 100 42.24 -19.58 3.55
CA THR A 100 41.64 -18.31 3.12
C THR A 100 40.68 -18.51 1.94
N LYS A 101 40.97 -19.43 1.01
CA LYS A 101 40.11 -19.73 -0.15
C LYS A 101 38.82 -20.44 0.25
N GLU A 102 38.88 -21.35 1.20
CA GLU A 102 37.67 -22.01 1.73
C GLU A 102 36.75 -21.02 2.45
N SER A 103 37.33 -20.16 3.30
CA SER A 103 36.57 -19.12 4.01
C SER A 103 35.90 -18.12 3.04
N PHE A 104 36.60 -17.77 1.96
CA PHE A 104 36.09 -16.89 0.91
C PHE A 104 34.91 -17.51 0.14
N GLN A 105 35.01 -18.80 -0.22
CA GLN A 105 33.92 -19.51 -0.89
C GLN A 105 32.68 -19.65 0.02
N GLN A 106 32.88 -19.94 1.30
CA GLN A 106 31.79 -20.03 2.28
C GLN A 106 31.05 -18.69 2.43
N LEU A 107 31.78 -17.57 2.55
CA LEU A 107 31.19 -16.24 2.62
C LEU A 107 30.43 -15.86 1.33
N GLN A 108 30.95 -16.23 0.16
CA GLN A 108 30.24 -16.03 -1.10
C GLN A 108 28.92 -16.80 -1.19
N GLU A 109 28.92 -18.07 -0.76
CA GLU A 109 27.70 -18.88 -0.72
C GLU A 109 26.69 -18.31 0.27
N GLU A 110 27.14 -17.83 1.43
CA GLU A 110 26.29 -17.22 2.44
C GLU A 110 25.65 -15.92 1.93
N ILE A 111 26.43 -15.00 1.34
CA ILE A 111 25.91 -13.76 0.72
C ILE A 111 24.88 -14.09 -0.36
N LYS A 112 25.14 -15.08 -1.21
CA LYS A 112 24.19 -15.50 -2.25
C LYS A 112 22.89 -16.03 -1.63
N SER A 113 22.98 -16.81 -0.55
CA SER A 113 21.80 -17.33 0.16
C SER A 113 20.96 -16.23 0.81
N LEU A 114 21.63 -15.20 1.37
CA LEU A 114 21.00 -14.03 1.98
C LEU A 114 20.33 -13.16 0.91
N GLN A 115 20.99 -12.93 -0.24
CA GLN A 115 20.43 -12.23 -1.40
C GLN A 115 19.17 -12.91 -1.92
N GLU A 116 19.18 -14.24 -2.07
CA GLU A 116 18.00 -14.99 -2.51
C GLU A 116 16.85 -14.89 -1.50
N SER A 117 17.16 -14.93 -0.21
CA SER A 117 16.18 -14.82 0.87
C SER A 117 15.56 -13.43 0.92
N LYS A 118 16.36 -12.37 0.78
CA LYS A 118 15.90 -10.98 0.65
C LYS A 118 14.96 -10.83 -0.54
N MET A 119 15.36 -11.29 -1.73
CA MET A 119 14.53 -11.21 -2.95
C MET A 119 13.19 -11.95 -2.79
N LYS A 120 13.16 -13.07 -2.05
CA LYS A 120 11.92 -13.80 -1.73
C LYS A 120 11.01 -12.99 -0.81
N LEU A 121 11.54 -12.29 0.19
CA LEU A 121 10.75 -11.43 1.08
C LEU A 121 10.21 -10.21 0.35
N GLU A 122 11.01 -9.53 -0.46
CA GLU A 122 10.56 -8.39 -1.28
C GLU A 122 9.43 -8.79 -2.23
N LYS A 123 9.55 -9.96 -2.88
CA LYS A 123 8.47 -10.50 -3.73
C LYS A 123 7.20 -10.80 -2.93
N LYS A 124 7.32 -11.28 -1.68
CA LYS A 124 6.17 -11.51 -0.79
C LYS A 124 5.51 -10.20 -0.40
N ALA A 125 6.28 -9.18 0.01
CA ALA A 125 5.75 -7.86 0.34
C ALA A 125 5.03 -7.23 -0.86
N ALA A 126 5.64 -7.25 -2.04
CA ALA A 126 5.03 -6.74 -3.27
C ALA A 126 3.75 -7.49 -3.65
N LYS A 127 3.70 -8.82 -3.41
CA LYS A 127 2.50 -9.62 -3.64
C LYS A 127 1.39 -9.23 -2.66
N ILE A 128 1.70 -9.10 -1.37
CA ILE A 128 0.73 -8.69 -0.35
C ILE A 128 0.14 -7.32 -0.69
N ARG A 129 0.98 -6.34 -1.08
CA ARG A 129 0.51 -5.01 -1.51
C ARG A 129 -0.37 -5.05 -2.76
N LYS A 130 -0.11 -5.97 -3.69
CA LYS A 130 -0.91 -6.13 -4.92
C LYS A 130 -2.25 -6.82 -4.66
N ASP A 131 -2.25 -7.78 -3.75
CA ASP A 131 -3.43 -8.53 -3.32
C ASP A 131 -4.30 -7.70 -2.35
N ALA A 132 -3.69 -6.74 -1.64
CA ALA A 132 -4.37 -5.72 -0.84
C ALA A 132 -5.16 -4.78 -1.74
N LYS A 133 -6.41 -5.13 -2.02
CA LYS A 133 -7.39 -4.26 -2.67
C LYS A 133 -8.61 -4.14 -1.79
N ILE A 134 -9.01 -2.89 -1.56
CA ILE A 134 -10.33 -2.60 -1.01
C ILE A 134 -11.35 -2.98 -2.08
N SER A 135 -12.28 -3.85 -1.73
CA SER A 135 -13.39 -4.17 -2.62
C SER A 135 -14.19 -2.89 -2.85
N VAL A 136 -14.67 -2.70 -4.08
CA VAL A 136 -15.45 -1.52 -4.48
C VAL A 136 -16.70 -1.33 -3.60
N GLN A 137 -17.14 -2.34 -2.86
CA GLN A 137 -18.35 -2.26 -2.03
C GLN A 137 -18.05 -2.06 -0.54
N ASP A 138 -16.79 -2.19 -0.13
CA ASP A 138 -16.42 -2.16 1.29
C ASP A 138 -15.87 -0.82 1.76
N GLY A 139 -15.48 0.05 0.83
CA GLY A 139 -14.98 1.39 1.14
C GLY A 139 -16.06 2.33 1.70
N PRO A 140 -15.70 3.27 2.60
CA PRO A 140 -16.64 4.21 3.23
C PRO A 140 -17.39 5.08 2.19
N LEU A 141 -16.68 5.56 1.16
CA LEU A 141 -17.30 6.38 0.11
C LEU A 141 -18.24 5.55 -0.75
N SER A 142 -17.82 4.34 -1.09
CA SER A 142 -18.60 3.44 -1.95
C SER A 142 -19.86 2.90 -1.27
N LYS A 143 -19.85 2.71 0.06
CA LYS A 143 -21.06 2.38 0.84
C LYS A 143 -22.08 3.51 0.84
N GLN A 144 -21.64 4.76 0.93
CA GLN A 144 -22.54 5.91 0.86
C GLN A 144 -23.12 6.11 -0.56
N LEU A 145 -22.35 5.80 -1.60
CA LEU A 145 -22.82 5.79 -2.98
C LEU A 145 -24.06 4.89 -3.15
N ASP A 146 -24.02 3.69 -2.55
CA ASP A 146 -25.15 2.76 -2.59
C ASP A 146 -26.37 3.26 -1.81
N GLY A 147 -26.15 4.04 -0.73
CA GLY A 147 -27.22 4.72 0.00
C GLY A 147 -27.96 5.73 -0.87
N VAL A 148 -27.22 6.56 -1.61
CA VAL A 148 -27.79 7.54 -2.54
C VAL A 148 -28.50 6.86 -3.71
N LEU A 149 -27.92 5.80 -4.29
CA LEU A 149 -28.60 5.06 -5.37
C LEU A 149 -29.95 4.48 -4.91
N LYS A 150 -30.02 3.98 -3.68
CA LYS A 150 -31.27 3.47 -3.08
C LYS A 150 -32.31 4.56 -2.87
N SER A 151 -31.92 5.77 -2.47
CA SER A 151 -32.88 6.88 -2.26
C SER A 151 -33.59 7.25 -3.56
N PHE A 152 -32.88 7.23 -4.69
CA PHE A 152 -33.44 7.44 -6.02
C PHE A 152 -34.08 6.18 -6.65
N HIS A 153 -34.19 5.08 -5.89
CA HIS A 153 -34.80 3.81 -6.32
C HIS A 153 -34.11 3.21 -7.54
N VAL A 154 -32.80 3.48 -7.69
CA VAL A 154 -31.98 2.95 -8.77
C VAL A 154 -31.21 1.74 -8.25
N LYS A 155 -31.34 0.61 -8.96
CA LYS A 155 -30.62 -0.63 -8.62
C LYS A 155 -29.33 -0.72 -9.42
N ARG A 156 -28.24 -1.15 -8.78
CA ARG A 156 -27.02 -1.58 -9.49
C ARG A 156 -27.39 -2.74 -10.42
N GLN A 157 -27.29 -2.55 -11.72
CA GLN A 157 -27.42 -3.64 -12.69
C GLN A 157 -26.05 -4.30 -12.89
N ALA A 158 -26.02 -5.64 -12.77
CA ALA A 158 -24.80 -6.45 -12.82
C ALA A 158 -24.28 -6.72 -14.25
N TYR A 159 -25.07 -6.44 -15.29
CA TYR A 159 -24.74 -6.82 -16.66
C TYR A 159 -24.69 -5.62 -17.61
N HIS A 160 -23.55 -5.51 -18.29
CA HIS A 160 -23.22 -4.58 -19.39
C HIS A 160 -23.07 -3.09 -19.01
N GLY A 161 -21.83 -2.72 -18.65
CA GLY A 161 -21.34 -1.35 -18.73
C GLY A 161 -21.68 -0.42 -17.57
N GLN A 162 -22.50 -0.84 -16.59
CA GLN A 162 -22.98 0.01 -15.49
C GLN A 162 -23.49 1.38 -15.98
N ALA A 163 -24.07 1.41 -17.18
CA ALA A 163 -24.77 2.58 -17.67
C ALA A 163 -26.18 2.55 -17.09
N PHE A 164 -26.69 3.69 -16.63
CA PHE A 164 -28.11 3.81 -16.34
C PHE A 164 -28.89 3.51 -17.64
N VAL A 165 -29.93 2.67 -17.59
CA VAL A 165 -30.74 2.32 -18.76
C VAL A 165 -32.18 2.74 -18.52
N GLY A 166 -32.80 3.37 -19.52
CA GLY A 166 -34.22 3.77 -19.47
C GLY A 166 -34.52 4.86 -18.43
N ASN A 167 -35.58 4.66 -17.63
CA ASN A 167 -36.07 5.65 -16.65
C ASN A 167 -35.02 6.06 -15.59
N HIS A 168 -34.01 5.21 -15.35
CA HIS A 168 -32.93 5.54 -14.42
C HIS A 168 -32.03 6.67 -14.94
N VAL A 169 -31.87 6.80 -16.27
CA VAL A 169 -31.08 7.89 -16.89
C VAL A 169 -31.73 9.23 -16.60
N HIS A 170 -33.04 9.34 -16.83
CA HIS A 170 -33.77 10.58 -16.59
C HIS A 170 -33.76 10.99 -15.11
N THR A 171 -33.73 10.02 -14.19
CA THR A 171 -33.68 10.28 -12.74
C THR A 171 -32.28 10.70 -12.31
N MET A 172 -31.24 10.06 -12.84
CA MET A 172 -29.83 10.31 -12.45
C MET A 172 -29.18 11.50 -13.17
N LEU A 173 -29.78 11.99 -14.26
CA LEU A 173 -29.37 13.23 -14.92
C LEU A 173 -30.07 14.47 -14.36
N GLN A 174 -30.87 14.34 -13.30
CA GLN A 174 -31.42 15.51 -12.61
C GLN A 174 -30.34 16.15 -11.75
N ASP A 175 -30.31 17.47 -11.70
CA ASP A 175 -29.35 18.24 -10.90
C ASP A 175 -29.33 17.78 -9.44
N THR A 176 -30.50 17.47 -8.88
CA THR A 176 -30.64 16.94 -7.51
C THR A 176 -29.91 15.62 -7.27
N ALA A 177 -29.93 14.71 -8.25
CA ALA A 177 -29.23 13.44 -8.17
C ALA A 177 -27.72 13.62 -8.37
N ILE A 178 -27.32 14.51 -9.28
CA ILE A 178 -25.91 14.83 -9.54
C ILE A 178 -25.29 15.48 -8.29
N GLU A 179 -25.92 16.50 -7.70
CA GLU A 179 -25.49 17.15 -6.47
C GLU A 179 -25.40 16.16 -5.29
N SER A 180 -26.37 15.26 -5.19
CA SER A 180 -26.36 14.22 -4.13
C SER A 180 -25.21 13.23 -4.31
N LEU A 181 -24.82 12.89 -5.53
CA LEU A 181 -23.70 11.98 -5.81
C LEU A 181 -22.35 12.67 -5.63
N THR A 182 -22.21 13.93 -6.05
CA THR A 182 -20.95 14.68 -5.98
C THR A 182 -20.65 15.26 -4.60
N SER A 183 -21.66 15.40 -3.75
CA SER A 183 -21.47 15.83 -2.36
C SER A 183 -20.99 14.72 -1.41
N ILE A 184 -21.11 13.44 -1.79
CA ILE A 184 -20.67 12.31 -0.95
C ILE A 184 -19.23 12.47 -0.47
N PRO A 185 -18.23 12.72 -1.34
CA PRO A 185 -16.84 12.82 -0.90
C PRO A 185 -16.59 14.04 0.01
N ALA A 186 -17.35 15.12 -0.20
CA ALA A 186 -17.24 16.32 0.62
C ALA A 186 -17.84 16.10 2.01
N ASN A 187 -19.01 15.46 2.09
CA ASN A 187 -19.67 15.15 3.36
C ASN A 187 -18.88 14.15 4.19
N VAL A 188 -18.42 13.04 3.58
CA VAL A 188 -17.58 12.05 4.27
C VAL A 188 -16.28 12.67 4.75
N ALA A 189 -15.66 13.53 3.94
CA ALA A 189 -14.44 14.21 4.36
C ALA A 189 -14.69 15.22 5.48
N ALA A 190 -15.81 15.94 5.47
CA ALA A 190 -16.19 16.85 6.56
C ALA A 190 -16.44 16.07 7.86
N ASP A 191 -17.28 15.03 7.81
CA ASP A 191 -17.61 14.20 8.97
C ASP A 191 -16.36 13.55 9.59
N LEU A 192 -15.39 13.12 8.76
CA LEU A 192 -14.14 12.53 9.24
C LEU A 192 -13.15 13.56 9.81
N VAL A 193 -13.16 14.80 9.29
CA VAL A 193 -12.30 15.87 9.81
C VAL A 193 -12.84 16.43 11.12
N ASP A 194 -14.17 16.50 11.27
CA ASP A 194 -14.81 17.00 12.48
C ASP A 194 -14.66 16.02 13.66
N ASP A 195 -14.61 14.71 13.38
CA ASP A 195 -14.46 13.67 14.41
C ASP A 195 -13.00 13.36 14.79
N TYR A 196 -12.03 13.69 13.93
CA TYR A 196 -10.62 13.38 14.14
C TYR A 196 -9.73 14.61 13.89
N GLU A 197 -9.29 15.27 14.98
CA GLU A 197 -8.28 16.32 14.91
C GLU A 197 -6.97 15.75 14.31
N GLY A 198 -6.54 16.29 13.16
CA GLY A 198 -5.33 15.84 12.46
C GLY A 198 -5.54 14.95 11.23
N PHE A 199 -6.79 14.70 10.82
CA PHE A 199 -7.09 13.97 9.60
C PHE A 199 -6.50 14.68 8.34
N PRO A 200 -5.83 13.96 7.42
CA PRO A 200 -5.05 14.60 6.36
C PRO A 200 -5.93 15.39 5.38
N LEU A 201 -5.74 16.72 5.39
CA LEU A 201 -6.36 17.71 4.48
C LEU A 201 -6.15 17.42 2.99
N SER A 202 -5.24 16.52 2.62
CA SER A 202 -4.99 16.07 1.24
C SER A 202 -6.20 15.36 0.62
N ILE A 203 -7.03 14.70 1.43
CA ILE A 203 -8.27 14.05 0.98
C ILE A 203 -9.36 15.09 0.74
N VAL A 204 -9.47 16.08 1.64
CA VAL A 204 -10.41 17.22 1.53
C VAL A 204 -10.12 18.10 0.31
N THR A 205 -8.84 18.29 -0.02
CA THR A 205 -8.43 19.10 -1.17
C THR A 205 -8.69 18.38 -2.49
N ARG A 206 -8.50 17.04 -2.56
CA ARG A 206 -8.86 16.24 -3.75
C ARG A 206 -10.37 16.09 -3.93
N SER A 207 -11.16 15.93 -2.86
CA SER A 207 -12.62 15.86 -2.96
C SER A 207 -13.22 17.18 -3.48
N LYS A 208 -12.69 18.33 -3.05
CA LYS A 208 -13.04 19.66 -3.59
C LYS A 208 -12.69 19.80 -5.09
N ALA A 209 -11.59 19.22 -5.54
CA ALA A 209 -11.20 19.26 -6.95
C ALA A 209 -12.15 18.45 -7.85
N LEU A 210 -12.63 17.29 -7.38
CA LEU A 210 -13.63 16.48 -8.09
C LEU A 210 -14.96 17.22 -8.24
N PHE A 211 -15.40 17.93 -7.19
CA PHE A 211 -16.60 18.78 -7.24
C PHE A 211 -16.52 19.84 -8.34
N PHE A 212 -15.38 20.52 -8.46
CA PHE A 212 -15.15 21.54 -9.49
C PHE A 212 -15.02 20.97 -10.91
N CYS A 213 -14.55 19.73 -11.07
CA CYS A 213 -14.37 19.11 -12.38
C CYS A 213 -15.71 18.64 -12.98
N ILE A 214 -16.65 18.19 -12.13
CA ILE A 214 -17.95 17.68 -12.54
C ILE A 214 -18.94 18.83 -12.83
N CYS A 215 -18.89 19.93 -12.09
CA CYS A 215 -19.77 21.10 -12.31
C CYS A 215 -19.39 21.98 -13.51
N ARG A 216 -18.35 21.63 -14.29
CA ARG A 216 -17.85 22.45 -15.41
C ARG A 216 -18.20 21.90 -16.81
N TYR A 217 -18.96 20.80 -16.87
CA TYR A 217 -19.52 20.20 -18.08
C TYR A 217 -21.04 20.17 -18.01
#